data_AF-A0A662G7L5-F1
#
_entry.id   AF-A0A662G7L5-F1
#
_cell.length_a   1.000
_cell.length_b   1.000
_cell.length_c   1.000
_cell.angle_alpha   90.00
_cell.angle_beta   90.00
_cell.angle_gamma   90.00
#
_symmetry.space_group_name_H-M   'P 1'
#
loop_
_entity.id
_entity.type
_entity.pdbx_description
1 polymer ?
#
loop_
_entity_poly.entity_id
_entity_poly.type
_entity_poly.pdbx_seq_one_letter_code
_entity_poly.pdbx_strand_id
1 'polypeptide(L)'
;MLRVLAGLSMLLFLSCFPDFLLFVVGSVRGGREEVSFRRVAVLAVVLLIGFYLFVKVHPGFRGVGFDGALSGLLEGLEVVPLMAMVGVKLGVFAWCLHVLLGCRRGDYVGVVVREYVVGEGGCLGERRVWLGRPVVFGGRFNPHELYVGGSGAGKSNAVKLRVGQLAGDASRSIIVFDWSGEYLYLEGEGFRVVDLAEGCFNIFACHVGDLVDAASLAFPGMGDVQRALLYEHASSACSLEELGWELERRFVREPVFNVKGALMALWQRLKVVMGEVKGFGLDPERLLYGRWVVSFSGLGVEECKVFLAELLLRMLFREALRLAPLRLTLVVDEAHRLLGHGDIGQRRVEPFINRVMREVRKYGVQVVAASQRLSDLPDSCLANFGRLIVMGNLSPVDLDRLGGLGWHLKLVAERLGVGEGFDLREPGLAERVVVFRFNLHRALREGLPAARGGRQGYTSCRVGVAGGELTAELSVDDRRLLERLRSDEVLLKALWAAMEGRRVKGFAELRRLGLAKEVAGSVRLTRQGERLVKALGLKGGVEAGRRV
;
A
#
# COMPACT_ATOMS: atom_id res chain seq x y z
N MET A 1 -18.14 -36.68 39.81
CA MET A 1 -17.60 -35.41 39.30
C MET A 1 -16.31 -35.59 38.49
N LEU A 2 -15.26 -36.24 39.03
CA LEU A 2 -14.02 -36.53 38.28
C LEU A 2 -14.24 -37.33 36.98
N ARG A 3 -15.11 -38.36 36.97
CA ARG A 3 -15.42 -39.13 35.76
C ARG A 3 -16.13 -38.31 34.68
N VAL A 4 -16.94 -37.33 35.07
CA VAL A 4 -17.63 -36.40 34.15
C VAL A 4 -16.63 -35.41 33.56
N LEU A 5 -15.72 -34.89 34.39
CA LEU A 5 -14.59 -34.05 33.96
C LEU A 5 -13.62 -34.80 33.03
N ALA A 6 -13.33 -36.07 33.32
CA ALA A 6 -12.49 -36.92 32.48
C ALA A 6 -13.15 -37.18 31.12
N GLY A 7 -14.45 -37.49 31.10
CA GLY A 7 -15.22 -37.65 29.86
C GLY A 7 -15.28 -36.36 29.02
N LEU A 8 -15.49 -35.20 29.66
CA LEU A 8 -15.42 -33.89 29.00
C LEU A 8 -14.02 -33.58 28.46
N SER A 9 -12.96 -33.94 29.19
CA SER A 9 -11.58 -33.75 28.72
C SER A 9 -11.23 -34.67 27.54
N MET A 10 -11.79 -35.89 27.51
CA MET A 10 -11.58 -36.86 26.43
C MET A 10 -12.36 -36.49 25.17
N LEU A 11 -13.55 -35.91 25.31
CA LEU A 11 -14.31 -35.29 24.22
C LEU A 11 -13.59 -34.05 23.65
N LEU A 12 -12.97 -33.23 24.52
CA LEU A 12 -12.10 -32.12 24.11
C LEU A 12 -10.83 -32.62 23.40
N PHE A 13 -10.22 -33.72 23.86
CA PHE A 13 -9.10 -34.38 23.19
C PHE A 13 -9.50 -34.88 21.80
N LEU A 14 -10.56 -35.68 21.69
CA LEU A 14 -11.02 -36.24 20.40
C LEU A 14 -11.46 -35.15 19.41
N SER A 15 -11.93 -33.99 19.88
CA SER A 15 -12.29 -32.87 19.02
C SER A 15 -11.09 -32.02 18.58
N CYS A 16 -10.00 -31.99 19.34
CA CYS A 16 -8.80 -31.18 19.05
C CYS A 16 -7.63 -31.98 18.44
N PHE A 17 -7.60 -33.31 18.64
CA PHE A 17 -6.54 -34.19 18.15
C PHE A 17 -6.44 -34.28 16.62
N PRO A 18 -7.55 -34.31 15.84
CA PRO A 18 -7.48 -34.30 14.38
C PRO A 18 -6.83 -33.02 13.83
N ASP A 19 -7.12 -31.86 14.44
CA ASP A 19 -6.58 -30.56 14.03
C ASP A 19 -5.08 -30.45 14.35
N PHE A 20 -4.65 -31.03 15.48
CA PHE A 20 -3.23 -31.14 15.84
C PHE A 20 -2.47 -32.07 14.88
N LEU A 21 -3.04 -33.22 14.51
CA LEU A 21 -2.43 -34.15 13.55
C LEU A 21 -2.35 -33.54 12.14
N LEU A 22 -3.41 -32.87 11.68
CA LEU A 22 -3.42 -32.13 10.41
C LEU A 22 -2.39 -30.99 10.38
N PHE A 23 -2.11 -30.36 11.53
CA PHE A 23 -1.05 -29.36 11.65
C PHE A 23 0.36 -29.98 11.55
N VAL A 24 0.60 -31.10 12.24
CA VAL A 24 1.89 -31.82 12.18
C VAL A 24 2.14 -32.32 10.75
N VAL A 25 1.14 -32.94 10.12
CA VAL A 25 1.23 -33.47 8.75
C VAL A 25 1.29 -32.35 7.70
N GLY A 26 0.54 -31.26 7.89
CA GLY A 26 0.54 -30.10 6.99
C GLY A 26 1.86 -29.33 7.00
N SER A 27 2.53 -29.26 8.15
CA SER A 27 3.85 -28.63 8.29
C SER A 27 4.97 -29.40 7.57
N VAL A 28 4.77 -30.70 7.31
CA VAL A 28 5.72 -31.55 6.56
C VAL A 28 5.55 -31.39 5.04
N ARG A 29 4.34 -31.10 4.55
CA ARG A 29 4.07 -30.95 3.10
C ARG A 29 4.38 -29.56 2.52
N GLY A 30 4.61 -28.55 3.36
CA GLY A 30 4.72 -27.13 2.96
C GLY A 30 6.08 -26.64 2.43
N GLY A 31 7.08 -27.50 2.24
CA GLY A 31 8.32 -27.17 1.52
C GLY A 31 9.20 -26.04 2.11
N ARG A 32 8.96 -25.57 3.33
CA ARG A 32 9.88 -24.68 4.06
C ARG A 32 10.71 -25.53 5.02
N GLU A 33 11.81 -26.08 4.51
CA GLU A 33 12.62 -27.11 5.19
C GLU A 33 13.35 -26.66 6.48
N GLU A 34 13.44 -25.37 6.83
CA GLU A 34 14.34 -24.99 7.93
C GLU A 34 13.70 -24.73 9.31
N VAL A 35 12.37 -24.69 9.45
CA VAL A 35 11.75 -24.24 10.72
C VAL A 35 10.97 -25.31 11.51
N SER A 36 10.59 -26.47 10.95
CA SER A 36 9.64 -27.34 11.65
C SER A 36 10.23 -28.57 12.36
N PHE A 37 11.36 -29.15 11.95
CA PHE A 37 11.80 -30.42 12.57
C PHE A 37 12.48 -30.23 13.93
N ARG A 38 13.45 -29.32 14.05
CA ARG A 38 14.17 -29.07 15.32
C ARG A 38 13.24 -28.57 16.43
N ARG A 39 12.22 -27.77 16.11
CA ARG A 39 11.32 -27.19 17.12
C ARG A 39 10.28 -28.20 17.62
N VAL A 40 9.77 -29.05 16.74
CA VAL A 40 8.90 -30.18 17.11
C VAL A 40 9.68 -31.23 17.89
N ALA A 41 10.94 -31.52 17.50
CA ALA A 41 11.82 -32.41 18.24
C ALA A 41 12.14 -31.87 19.65
N VAL A 42 12.42 -30.57 19.79
CA VAL A 42 12.65 -29.94 21.11
C VAL A 42 11.39 -30.01 21.97
N LEU A 43 10.21 -29.77 21.41
CA LEU A 43 8.95 -29.90 22.17
C LEU A 43 8.69 -31.35 22.61
N ALA A 44 8.95 -32.32 21.74
CA ALA A 44 8.83 -33.75 22.06
C ALA A 44 9.82 -34.16 23.16
N VAL A 45 11.06 -33.66 23.10
CA VAL A 45 12.09 -33.90 24.13
C VAL A 45 11.71 -33.27 25.47
N VAL A 46 11.17 -32.04 25.48
CA VAL A 46 10.70 -31.38 26.71
C VAL A 46 9.52 -32.13 27.34
N LEU A 47 8.59 -32.64 26.52
CA LEU A 47 7.48 -33.48 26.99
C LEU A 47 7.99 -34.82 27.56
N LEU A 48 8.98 -35.45 26.93
CA LEU A 48 9.64 -36.68 27.41
C LEU A 48 10.43 -36.46 28.70
N ILE A 49 11.12 -35.32 28.85
CA ILE A 49 11.84 -34.95 30.07
C ILE A 49 10.84 -34.68 31.20
N GLY A 50 9.73 -33.99 30.91
CA GLY A 50 8.62 -33.80 31.85
C GLY A 50 8.02 -35.14 32.32
N PHE A 51 7.85 -36.09 31.41
CA PHE A 51 7.42 -37.45 31.70
C PHE A 51 8.43 -38.19 32.60
N TYR A 52 9.72 -38.16 32.29
CA TYR A 52 10.77 -38.82 33.07
C TYR A 52 10.87 -38.26 34.51
N LEU A 53 10.83 -36.93 34.65
CA LEU A 53 10.89 -36.28 35.96
C LEU A 53 9.65 -36.58 36.81
N PHE A 54 8.46 -36.64 36.21
CA PHE A 54 7.22 -36.95 36.92
C PHE A 54 7.21 -38.39 37.44
N VAL A 55 7.62 -39.37 36.61
CA VAL A 55 7.72 -40.79 37.01
C VAL A 55 8.70 -40.97 38.17
N LYS A 56 9.79 -40.18 38.24
CA LYS A 56 10.76 -40.24 39.34
C LYS A 56 10.31 -39.57 40.64
N VAL A 57 9.46 -38.55 40.54
CA VAL A 57 9.06 -37.71 41.69
C VAL A 57 7.76 -38.19 42.33
N HIS A 58 6.87 -38.86 41.59
CA HIS A 58 5.57 -39.27 42.12
C HIS A 58 5.70 -40.49 43.09
N PRO A 59 5.15 -40.40 44.32
CA PRO A 59 5.30 -41.44 45.34
C PRO A 59 4.78 -42.83 44.93
N GLY A 60 3.73 -42.89 44.10
CA GLY A 60 3.14 -44.13 43.59
C GLY A 60 3.99 -44.93 42.60
N PHE A 61 5.10 -44.35 42.10
CA PHE A 61 6.03 -45.03 41.18
C PHE A 61 7.40 -45.35 41.81
N ARG A 62 7.61 -45.00 43.09
CA ARG A 62 8.82 -45.40 43.82
C ARG A 62 8.70 -46.87 44.23
N GLY A 63 9.28 -47.76 43.42
CA GLY A 63 9.46 -49.17 43.76
C GLY A 63 8.74 -50.19 42.87
N VAL A 64 8.16 -49.77 41.74
CA VAL A 64 7.50 -50.71 40.81
C VAL A 64 8.55 -51.44 39.97
N GLY A 65 9.04 -52.57 40.49
CA GLY A 65 9.59 -53.64 39.65
C GLY A 65 8.51 -54.18 38.71
N PHE A 66 8.93 -54.66 37.54
CA PHE A 66 8.08 -55.05 36.40
C PHE A 66 6.95 -56.06 36.72
N ASP A 67 6.95 -56.69 37.89
CA ASP A 67 6.00 -57.73 38.31
C ASP A 67 4.73 -57.21 39.01
N GLY A 68 4.65 -55.91 39.34
CA GLY A 68 3.47 -55.28 39.96
C GLY A 68 2.36 -54.84 38.99
N ALA A 69 2.41 -55.29 37.73
CA ALA A 69 1.69 -54.69 36.62
C ALA A 69 0.15 -54.78 36.69
N LEU A 70 -0.43 -55.66 37.50
CA LEU A 70 -1.89 -55.84 37.55
C LEU A 70 -2.60 -54.94 38.58
N SER A 71 -1.97 -54.61 39.70
CA SER A 71 -2.52 -53.66 40.70
C SER A 71 -2.28 -52.21 40.28
N GLY A 72 -1.14 -51.91 39.65
CA GLY A 72 -0.85 -50.61 39.04
C GLY A 72 -1.71 -50.29 37.82
N LEU A 73 -2.34 -51.29 37.17
CA LEU A 73 -3.25 -51.07 36.04
C LEU A 73 -4.59 -50.46 36.48
N LEU A 74 -5.04 -50.79 37.70
CA LEU A 74 -6.28 -50.27 38.30
C LEU A 74 -6.10 -48.84 38.84
N GLU A 75 -4.91 -48.47 39.31
CA GLU A 75 -4.53 -47.07 39.60
C GLU A 75 -4.17 -46.29 38.32
N GLY A 76 -3.66 -46.98 37.29
CA GLY A 76 -3.43 -46.45 35.95
C GLY A 76 -4.69 -45.88 35.31
N LEU A 77 -5.89 -46.38 35.67
CA LEU A 77 -7.17 -45.85 35.22
C LEU A 77 -7.49 -44.44 35.76
N GLU A 78 -6.89 -44.00 36.86
CA GLU A 78 -6.99 -42.61 37.36
C GLU A 78 -5.81 -41.73 36.88
N VAL A 79 -4.63 -42.33 36.70
CA VAL A 79 -3.42 -41.64 36.21
C VAL A 79 -3.48 -41.36 34.71
N VAL A 80 -4.02 -42.26 33.89
CA VAL A 80 -4.15 -42.09 32.43
C VAL A 80 -5.02 -40.88 32.05
N PRO A 81 -6.21 -40.65 32.66
CA PRO A 81 -6.98 -39.42 32.45
C PRO A 81 -6.21 -38.17 32.87
N LEU A 82 -5.47 -38.22 33.99
CA LEU A 82 -4.67 -37.10 34.47
C LEU A 82 -3.52 -36.77 33.50
N MET A 83 -2.85 -37.80 32.97
CA MET A 83 -1.78 -37.70 31.99
C MET A 83 -2.29 -37.17 30.64
N ALA A 84 -3.43 -37.67 30.17
CA ALA A 84 -4.09 -37.15 28.98
C ALA A 84 -4.46 -35.67 29.15
N MET A 85 -4.99 -35.29 30.32
CA MET A 85 -5.30 -33.90 30.64
C MET A 85 -4.04 -33.01 30.69
N VAL A 86 -2.94 -33.48 31.27
CA VAL A 86 -1.67 -32.72 31.32
C VAL A 86 -1.06 -32.59 29.92
N GLY A 87 -1.07 -33.65 29.12
CA GLY A 87 -0.62 -33.63 27.72
C GLY A 87 -1.42 -32.65 26.86
N VAL A 88 -2.75 -32.64 27.00
CA VAL A 88 -3.63 -31.64 26.35
C VAL A 88 -3.26 -30.22 26.78
N LYS A 89 -3.10 -29.98 28.09
CA LYS A 89 -2.74 -28.65 28.60
C LYS A 89 -1.39 -28.18 28.07
N LEU A 90 -0.39 -29.05 27.99
CA LEU A 90 0.93 -28.73 27.45
C LEU A 90 0.89 -28.50 25.93
N GLY A 91 0.11 -29.30 25.18
CA GLY A 91 -0.10 -29.09 23.75
C GLY A 91 -0.79 -27.77 23.45
N VAL A 92 -1.85 -27.43 24.20
CA VAL A 92 -2.53 -26.13 24.11
C VAL A 92 -1.59 -25.00 24.51
N PHE A 93 -0.79 -25.16 25.56
CA PHE A 93 0.21 -24.17 25.98
C PHE A 93 1.27 -23.94 24.90
N ALA A 94 1.80 -25.00 24.30
CA ALA A 94 2.78 -24.92 23.22
C ALA A 94 2.20 -24.26 21.97
N TRP A 95 0.94 -24.57 21.62
CA TRP A 95 0.21 -23.89 20.55
C TRP A 95 0.04 -22.40 20.85
N CYS A 96 -0.47 -22.06 22.03
CA CYS A 96 -0.62 -20.68 22.48
C CYS A 96 0.71 -19.94 22.44
N LEU A 97 1.81 -20.57 22.88
CA LEU A 97 3.15 -19.99 22.83
C LEU A 97 3.62 -19.79 21.39
N HIS A 98 3.38 -20.74 20.48
CA HIS A 98 3.72 -20.61 19.07
C HIS A 98 2.95 -19.47 18.39
N VAL A 99 1.63 -19.40 18.61
CA VAL A 99 0.80 -18.29 18.15
C VAL A 99 1.34 -16.98 18.74
N LEU A 100 1.48 -16.85 20.06
CA LEU A 100 2.02 -15.64 20.69
C LEU A 100 3.39 -15.21 20.12
N LEU A 101 4.30 -16.15 19.87
CA LEU A 101 5.61 -15.88 19.29
C LEU A 101 5.55 -15.48 17.80
N GLY A 102 4.71 -16.12 17.00
CA GLY A 102 4.51 -15.73 15.59
C GLY A 102 3.79 -14.39 15.45
N CYS A 103 2.83 -14.10 16.33
CA CYS A 103 2.20 -12.78 16.49
C CYS A 103 3.26 -11.68 16.70
N ARG A 104 4.31 -11.98 17.49
CA ARG A 104 5.43 -11.09 17.76
C ARG A 104 6.45 -10.98 16.62
N ARG A 105 6.39 -11.82 15.60
CA ARG A 105 7.27 -11.74 14.43
C ARG A 105 6.58 -11.18 13.19
N GLY A 106 5.25 -11.10 13.18
CA GLY A 106 4.49 -10.65 12.00
C GLY A 106 4.39 -11.73 10.92
N ASP A 107 4.65 -12.99 11.29
CA ASP A 107 4.71 -14.11 10.35
C ASP A 107 3.33 -14.43 9.73
N TYR A 108 2.24 -14.03 10.38
CA TYR A 108 0.86 -14.24 9.95
C TYR A 108 -0.01 -12.99 10.14
N VAL A 109 -1.04 -12.86 9.31
CA VAL A 109 -1.94 -11.69 9.29
C VAL A 109 -3.13 -11.84 10.24
N GLY A 110 -3.49 -13.07 10.61
CA GLY A 110 -4.64 -13.35 11.45
C GLY A 110 -4.76 -14.82 11.85
N VAL A 111 -5.92 -15.19 12.37
CA VAL A 111 -6.27 -16.56 12.77
C VAL A 111 -7.66 -16.95 12.27
N VAL A 112 -7.84 -18.19 11.85
CA VAL A 112 -9.16 -18.73 11.49
C VAL A 112 -10.05 -18.76 12.74
N VAL A 113 -11.28 -18.26 12.63
CA VAL A 113 -12.22 -18.17 13.76
C VAL A 113 -13.49 -18.99 13.52
N ARG A 114 -13.91 -19.12 12.26
CA ARG A 114 -15.14 -19.83 11.88
C ARG A 114 -14.96 -20.50 10.52
N GLU A 115 -15.63 -21.62 10.34
CA GLU A 115 -15.78 -22.28 9.05
C GLU A 115 -17.26 -22.50 8.80
N TYR A 116 -17.74 -22.09 7.62
CA TYR A 116 -19.09 -22.35 7.16
C TYR A 116 -19.04 -23.46 6.11
N VAL A 117 -19.88 -24.48 6.25
CA VAL A 117 -19.97 -25.61 5.32
C VAL A 117 -21.36 -25.59 4.69
N VAL A 118 -21.40 -25.64 3.36
CA VAL A 118 -22.64 -25.72 2.59
C VAL A 118 -23.05 -27.19 2.55
N GLY A 119 -24.15 -27.51 3.23
CA GLY A 119 -24.71 -28.86 3.28
C GLY A 119 -25.67 -29.14 2.14
N GLU A 120 -25.94 -30.43 1.91
CA GLU A 120 -26.99 -30.87 0.99
C GLU A 120 -28.35 -30.28 1.41
N GLY A 121 -29.13 -29.82 0.43
CA GLY A 121 -30.44 -29.19 0.67
C GLY A 121 -30.41 -27.67 0.92
N GLY A 122 -29.26 -27.00 0.74
CA GLY A 122 -29.18 -25.53 0.87
C GLY A 122 -29.07 -25.05 2.33
N CYS A 123 -28.56 -25.92 3.22
CA CYS A 123 -28.30 -25.57 4.62
C CYS A 123 -26.90 -24.98 4.78
N LEU A 124 -26.73 -23.93 5.59
CA LEU A 124 -25.42 -23.39 5.94
C LEU A 124 -25.05 -23.78 7.37
N GLY A 125 -24.17 -24.76 7.52
CA GLY A 125 -23.63 -25.17 8.81
C GLY A 125 -22.51 -24.23 9.26
N GLU A 126 -22.51 -23.82 10.53
CA GLU A 126 -21.44 -23.02 11.14
C GLU A 126 -20.63 -23.88 12.12
N ARG A 127 -19.32 -23.97 11.91
CA ARG A 127 -18.38 -24.60 12.83
C ARG A 127 -17.47 -23.53 13.44
N ARG A 128 -17.57 -23.36 14.76
CA ARG A 128 -16.68 -22.47 15.51
C ARG A 128 -15.31 -23.14 15.69
N VAL A 129 -14.24 -22.41 15.40
CA VAL A 129 -12.87 -22.91 15.55
C VAL A 129 -12.32 -22.43 16.90
N TRP A 130 -12.07 -23.38 17.80
CA TRP A 130 -11.59 -23.09 19.17
C TRP A 130 -10.08 -22.80 19.21
N LEU A 131 -9.30 -23.49 18.37
CA LEU A 131 -7.86 -23.25 18.19
C LEU A 131 -7.61 -22.72 16.79
N GLY A 132 -7.69 -21.40 16.65
CA GLY A 132 -7.59 -20.74 15.35
C GLY A 132 -6.25 -20.97 14.66
N ARG A 133 -6.30 -21.55 13.46
CA ARG A 133 -5.11 -21.79 12.63
C ARG A 133 -4.54 -20.44 12.15
N PRO A 134 -3.23 -20.17 12.27
CA PRO A 134 -2.64 -18.94 11.76
C PRO A 134 -2.82 -18.80 10.24
N VAL A 135 -3.14 -17.59 9.79
CA VAL A 135 -3.36 -17.28 8.38
C VAL A 135 -2.15 -16.56 7.82
N VAL A 136 -1.47 -17.21 6.89
CA VAL A 136 -0.30 -16.66 6.18
C VAL A 136 -0.69 -16.43 4.72
N PHE A 137 -0.55 -15.19 4.27
CA PHE A 137 -0.81 -14.82 2.89
C PHE A 137 0.41 -15.16 2.03
N GLY A 138 0.42 -16.40 1.55
CA GLY A 138 1.44 -16.91 0.62
C GLY A 138 1.35 -16.31 -0.78
N GLY A 139 2.36 -16.61 -1.60
CA GLY A 139 2.39 -16.24 -3.01
C GLY A 139 1.33 -17.01 -3.82
N ARG A 140 0.65 -16.30 -4.72
CA ARG A 140 -0.24 -16.87 -5.74
C ARG A 140 0.32 -16.56 -7.12
N PHE A 141 -0.13 -17.32 -8.12
CA PHE A 141 0.21 -17.05 -9.53
C PHE A 141 -0.11 -15.57 -9.85
N ASN A 142 -1.34 -15.15 -9.57
CA ASN A 142 -1.74 -13.74 -9.55
C ASN A 142 -1.44 -13.11 -8.17
N PRO A 143 -0.48 -12.18 -8.07
CA PRO A 143 -0.04 -11.64 -6.79
C PRO A 143 -0.93 -10.51 -6.26
N HIS A 144 -1.83 -9.95 -7.07
CA HIS A 144 -2.60 -8.78 -6.69
C HIS A 144 -3.66 -9.11 -5.61
N GLU A 145 -3.80 -8.23 -4.63
CA GLU A 145 -4.68 -8.40 -3.47
C GLU A 145 -5.62 -7.21 -3.33
N LEU A 146 -6.91 -7.47 -3.11
CA LEU A 146 -7.92 -6.46 -2.84
C LEU A 146 -8.59 -6.75 -1.49
N TYR A 147 -8.76 -5.72 -0.68
CA TYR A 147 -9.46 -5.75 0.61
C TYR A 147 -10.71 -4.87 0.51
N VAL A 148 -11.90 -5.45 0.68
CA VAL A 148 -13.18 -4.76 0.55
C VAL A 148 -14.01 -4.91 1.82
N GLY A 149 -14.67 -3.84 2.24
CA GLY A 149 -15.52 -3.81 3.43
C GLY A 149 -15.92 -2.39 3.77
N GLY A 150 -17.01 -2.19 4.51
CA GLY A 150 -17.48 -0.85 4.85
C GLY A 150 -16.54 -0.06 5.75
N SER A 151 -16.94 1.17 6.08
CA SER A 151 -16.26 1.96 7.11
C SER A 151 -16.24 1.20 8.45
N GLY A 152 -15.12 1.24 9.15
CA GLY A 152 -14.93 0.53 10.42
C GLY A 152 -14.75 -0.99 10.32
N ALA A 153 -14.75 -1.59 9.13
CA ALA A 153 -14.59 -3.05 8.97
C ALA A 153 -13.19 -3.58 9.35
N GLY A 154 -12.19 -2.70 9.46
CA GLY A 154 -10.80 -3.05 9.79
C GLY A 154 -9.87 -3.23 8.58
N LYS A 155 -10.24 -2.70 7.40
CA LYS A 155 -9.44 -2.76 6.16
C LYS A 155 -8.03 -2.20 6.33
N SER A 156 -7.88 -0.97 6.82
CA SER A 156 -6.58 -0.33 6.99
C SER A 156 -5.69 -1.15 7.94
N ASN A 157 -6.25 -1.72 9.00
CA ASN A 157 -5.52 -2.65 9.89
C ASN A 157 -5.07 -3.92 9.15
N ALA A 158 -5.93 -4.52 8.32
CA ALA A 158 -5.59 -5.68 7.51
C ALA A 158 -4.44 -5.39 6.52
N VAL A 159 -4.49 -4.23 5.84
CA VAL A 159 -3.44 -3.78 4.92
C VAL A 159 -2.14 -3.52 5.68
N LYS A 160 -2.17 -2.85 6.84
CA LYS A 160 -0.99 -2.61 7.70
C LYS A 160 -0.28 -3.90 8.09
N LEU A 161 -1.04 -4.93 8.50
CA LEU A 161 -0.47 -6.26 8.78
C LEU A 161 0.14 -6.91 7.54
N ARG A 162 -0.50 -6.76 6.38
CA ARG A 162 0.04 -7.28 5.12
C ARG A 162 1.32 -6.57 4.71
N VAL A 163 1.39 -5.25 4.86
CA VAL A 163 2.61 -4.46 4.64
C VAL A 163 3.73 -4.93 5.55
N GLY A 164 3.47 -5.10 6.85
CA GLY A 164 4.46 -5.64 7.79
C GLY A 164 4.96 -7.04 7.41
N GLN A 165 4.06 -7.93 6.98
CA GLN A 165 4.43 -9.27 6.50
C GLN A 165 5.29 -9.21 5.22
N LEU A 166 4.96 -8.33 4.28
CA LEU A 166 5.72 -8.13 3.04
C LEU A 166 7.08 -7.46 3.30
N ALA A 167 7.15 -6.55 4.28
CA ALA A 167 8.38 -5.90 4.73
C ALA A 167 9.33 -6.86 5.46
N GLY A 168 8.89 -8.07 5.83
CA GLY A 168 9.79 -9.15 6.26
C GLY A 168 10.77 -9.59 5.17
N ASP A 169 10.45 -9.36 3.90
CA ASP A 169 11.34 -9.59 2.76
C ASP A 169 12.19 -8.34 2.50
N ALA A 170 13.48 -8.39 2.86
CA ALA A 170 14.41 -7.28 2.68
C ALA A 170 14.66 -6.92 1.20
N SER A 171 14.44 -7.86 0.28
CA SER A 171 14.66 -7.66 -1.16
C SER A 171 13.46 -7.02 -1.89
N ARG A 172 12.36 -6.79 -1.17
CA ARG A 172 11.12 -6.23 -1.70
C ARG A 172 11.06 -4.73 -1.51
N SER A 173 10.90 -4.01 -2.63
CA SER A 173 10.53 -2.60 -2.61
C SER A 173 9.04 -2.45 -2.33
N ILE A 174 8.66 -1.47 -1.52
CA ILE A 174 7.26 -1.21 -1.16
C ILE A 174 7.00 0.28 -1.31
N ILE A 175 5.96 0.63 -2.06
CA ILE A 175 5.47 2.00 -2.18
C ILE A 175 4.05 2.01 -1.63
N VAL A 176 3.77 2.85 -0.64
CA VAL A 176 2.44 3.08 -0.09
C VAL A 176 1.92 4.42 -0.59
N PHE A 177 0.79 4.41 -1.28
CA PHE A 177 0.03 5.61 -1.61
C PHE A 177 -0.96 5.86 -0.49
N ASP A 178 -0.65 6.86 0.34
CA ASP A 178 -1.37 7.15 1.58
C ASP A 178 -2.27 8.38 1.41
N TRP A 179 -3.58 8.14 1.24
CA TRP A 179 -4.56 9.20 1.01
C TRP A 179 -4.94 9.98 2.27
N SER A 180 -4.93 9.30 3.42
CA SER A 180 -5.48 9.79 4.69
C SER A 180 -4.42 10.09 5.74
N GLY A 181 -3.16 9.69 5.52
CA GLY A 181 -2.08 9.81 6.49
C GLY A 181 -2.02 8.64 7.48
N GLU A 182 -2.74 7.55 7.23
CA GLU A 182 -2.86 6.42 8.14
C GLU A 182 -1.61 5.53 8.20
N TYR A 183 -0.69 5.70 7.26
CA TYR A 183 0.54 4.91 7.10
C TYR A 183 1.80 5.71 7.45
N LEU A 184 1.67 6.97 7.87
CA LEU A 184 2.81 7.80 8.28
C LEU A 184 3.64 7.18 9.41
N TYR A 185 3.02 6.36 10.26
CA TYR A 185 3.72 5.64 11.33
C TYR A 185 4.82 4.69 10.80
N LEU A 186 4.75 4.26 9.53
CA LEU A 186 5.76 3.40 8.91
C LEU A 186 7.14 4.06 8.83
N GLU A 187 7.22 5.39 9.00
CA GLU A 187 8.52 6.08 9.16
C GLU A 187 9.35 5.46 10.28
N GLY A 188 8.71 5.17 11.43
CA GLY A 188 9.34 4.49 12.56
C GLY A 188 9.69 3.02 12.30
N GLU A 189 9.17 2.42 11.22
CA GLU A 189 9.45 1.05 10.78
C GLU A 189 10.45 1.00 9.60
N GLY A 190 11.15 2.11 9.34
CA GLY A 190 12.20 2.19 8.33
C GLY A 190 11.71 2.51 6.92
N PHE A 191 10.46 2.97 6.77
CA PHE A 191 9.99 3.56 5.52
C PHE A 191 10.43 5.03 5.43
N ARG A 192 10.61 5.52 4.22
CA ARG A 192 10.83 6.95 3.95
C ARG A 192 9.50 7.59 3.59
N VAL A 193 9.15 8.69 4.23
CA VAL A 193 7.90 9.41 3.96
C VAL A 193 8.17 10.62 3.06
N VAL A 194 7.35 10.80 2.04
CA VAL A 194 7.34 11.99 1.18
C VAL A 194 5.93 12.54 1.14
N ASP A 195 5.78 13.81 1.55
CA ASP A 195 4.54 14.56 1.36
C ASP A 195 4.59 15.29 0.02
N LEU A 196 3.65 14.99 -0.88
CA LEU A 196 3.61 15.59 -2.20
C LEU A 196 3.23 17.08 -2.19
N ALA A 197 2.62 17.60 -1.12
CA ALA A 197 2.38 19.03 -0.99
C ALA A 197 3.69 19.81 -0.79
N GLU A 198 4.66 19.23 -0.09
CA GLU A 198 5.94 19.87 0.26
C GLU A 198 7.07 19.51 -0.73
N GLY A 199 7.04 18.30 -1.31
CA GLY A 199 8.10 17.78 -2.18
C GLY A 199 7.53 17.06 -3.39
N CYS A 200 6.89 17.80 -4.29
CA CYS A 200 6.33 17.23 -5.51
C CYS A 200 7.41 16.84 -6.53
N PHE A 201 7.04 16.00 -7.49
CA PHE A 201 7.89 15.66 -8.63
C PHE A 201 7.62 16.63 -9.79
N ASN A 202 8.57 16.75 -10.71
CA ASN A 202 8.38 17.58 -11.89
C ASN A 202 7.35 16.95 -12.85
N ILE A 203 6.13 17.47 -12.85
CA ILE A 203 5.03 17.00 -13.71
C ILE A 203 5.32 17.18 -15.20
N PHE A 204 6.22 18.10 -15.59
CA PHE A 204 6.59 18.33 -17.00
C PHE A 204 7.75 17.45 -17.48
N ALA A 205 8.34 16.64 -16.60
CA ALA A 205 9.35 15.66 -16.99
C ALA A 205 8.75 14.47 -17.76
N CYS A 206 7.45 14.21 -17.56
CA CYS A 206 6.70 13.12 -18.21
C CYS A 206 6.41 13.39 -19.70
N HIS A 207 5.80 12.40 -20.37
CA HIS A 207 5.23 12.63 -21.69
C HIS A 207 3.92 13.41 -21.57
N VAL A 208 3.73 14.40 -22.44
CA VAL A 208 2.57 15.32 -22.36
C VAL A 208 1.23 14.57 -22.39
N GLY A 209 1.16 13.46 -23.14
CA GLY A 209 -0.03 12.59 -23.15
C GLY A 209 -0.37 12.00 -21.78
N ASP A 210 0.63 11.65 -20.97
CA ASP A 210 0.40 11.14 -19.61
C ASP A 210 -0.17 12.22 -18.70
N LEU A 211 0.34 13.45 -18.83
CA LEU A 211 -0.18 14.62 -18.11
C LEU A 211 -1.64 14.90 -18.49
N VAL A 212 -1.98 14.87 -19.78
CA VAL A 212 -3.34 15.10 -20.26
C VAL A 212 -4.30 14.01 -19.80
N ASP A 213 -3.86 12.75 -19.83
CA ASP A 213 -4.65 11.62 -19.37
C ASP A 213 -4.88 11.65 -17.86
N ALA A 214 -3.83 11.94 -17.07
CA ALA A 214 -3.95 12.12 -15.63
C ALA A 214 -4.90 13.27 -15.28
N ALA A 215 -4.81 14.40 -15.99
CA ALA A 215 -5.72 15.53 -15.82
C ALA A 215 -7.17 15.14 -16.19
N SER A 216 -7.36 14.34 -17.25
CA SER A 216 -8.69 13.91 -17.67
C SER A 216 -9.34 12.94 -16.68
N LEU A 217 -8.53 12.15 -15.97
CA LEU A 217 -9.03 11.29 -14.89
C LEU A 217 -9.38 12.11 -13.64
N ALA A 218 -8.51 13.06 -13.28
CA ALA A 218 -8.66 13.89 -12.10
C ALA A 218 -9.79 14.93 -12.20
N PHE A 219 -10.06 15.43 -13.40
CA PHE A 219 -11.07 16.45 -13.65
C PHE A 219 -12.17 15.90 -14.58
N PRO A 220 -13.18 15.21 -14.02
CA PRO A 220 -14.30 14.69 -14.80
C PRO A 220 -14.97 15.77 -15.66
N GLY A 221 -15.40 15.39 -16.87
CA GLY A 221 -16.01 16.31 -17.83
C GLY A 221 -15.00 17.17 -18.60
N MET A 222 -13.71 16.83 -18.60
CA MET A 222 -12.73 17.46 -19.49
C MET A 222 -12.98 17.07 -20.96
N GLY A 223 -13.49 18.01 -21.75
CA GLY A 223 -13.84 17.78 -23.16
C GLY A 223 -12.64 17.74 -24.10
N ASP A 224 -12.87 17.32 -25.36
CA ASP A 224 -11.80 17.13 -26.36
C ASP A 224 -11.02 18.42 -26.66
N VAL A 225 -11.71 19.56 -26.72
CA VAL A 225 -11.07 20.87 -26.91
C VAL A 225 -10.13 21.19 -25.74
N GLN A 226 -10.55 20.90 -24.49
CA GLN A 226 -9.71 21.15 -23.32
C GLN A 226 -8.47 20.24 -23.31
N ARG A 227 -8.63 18.98 -23.73
CA ARG A 227 -7.52 18.01 -23.87
C ARG A 227 -6.52 18.47 -24.92
N ALA A 228 -7.00 18.89 -26.09
CA ALA A 228 -6.15 19.39 -27.17
C ALA A 228 -5.37 20.64 -26.74
N LEU A 229 -6.05 21.62 -26.12
CA LEU A 229 -5.42 22.82 -25.60
C LEU A 229 -4.38 22.53 -24.52
N LEU A 230 -4.70 21.63 -23.57
CA LEU A 230 -3.73 21.23 -22.56
C LEU A 230 -2.52 20.55 -23.20
N TYR A 231 -2.73 19.67 -24.18
CA TYR A 231 -1.63 19.01 -24.90
C TYR A 231 -0.73 20.04 -25.62
N GLU A 232 -1.31 20.96 -26.37
CA GLU A 232 -0.59 22.00 -27.11
C GLU A 232 0.27 22.86 -26.17
N HIS A 233 -0.34 23.39 -25.12
CA HIS A 233 0.33 24.33 -24.23
C HIS A 233 1.29 23.63 -23.24
N ALA A 234 0.96 22.43 -22.75
CA ALA A 234 1.87 21.66 -21.90
C ALA A 234 3.06 21.08 -22.68
N SER A 235 2.98 20.95 -24.01
CA SER A 235 4.13 20.60 -24.85
C SER A 235 5.19 21.70 -24.83
N SER A 236 4.77 22.96 -24.81
CA SER A 236 5.67 24.11 -24.81
C SER A 236 6.07 24.55 -23.40
N ALA A 237 5.20 24.36 -22.41
CA ALA A 237 5.45 24.78 -21.03
C ALA A 237 6.41 23.86 -20.29
N CYS A 238 7.13 24.44 -19.33
CA CYS A 238 8.08 23.73 -18.50
C CYS A 238 7.82 23.88 -16.99
N SER A 239 6.86 24.71 -16.59
CA SER A 239 6.35 24.81 -15.23
C SER A 239 4.85 25.10 -15.23
N LEU A 240 4.18 24.91 -14.08
CA LEU A 240 2.76 25.21 -13.95
C LEU A 240 2.48 26.71 -14.14
N GLU A 241 3.38 27.56 -13.64
CA GLU A 241 3.31 29.02 -13.82
C GLU A 241 3.39 29.43 -15.30
N GLU A 242 4.29 28.79 -16.06
CA GLU A 242 4.44 29.05 -17.50
C GLU A 242 3.23 28.57 -18.28
N LEU A 243 2.74 27.35 -17.96
CA LEU A 243 1.51 26.81 -18.55
C LEU A 243 0.32 27.75 -18.28
N GLY A 244 0.20 28.24 -17.06
CA GLY A 244 -0.83 29.19 -16.67
C GLY A 244 -0.80 30.47 -17.47
N TRP A 245 0.38 31.07 -17.59
CA TRP A 245 0.57 32.30 -18.36
C TRP A 245 0.31 32.10 -19.86
N GLU A 246 0.66 30.95 -20.42
CA GLU A 246 0.36 30.63 -21.83
C GLU A 246 -1.15 30.50 -22.06
N LEU A 247 -1.86 29.82 -21.17
CA LEU A 247 -3.32 29.67 -21.24
C LEU A 247 -4.03 31.02 -21.10
N GLU A 248 -3.58 31.88 -20.18
CA GLU A 248 -4.12 33.22 -20.00
C GLU A 248 -3.87 34.09 -21.24
N ARG A 249 -2.65 34.07 -21.79
CA ARG A 249 -2.33 34.81 -23.02
C ARG A 249 -3.19 34.32 -24.20
N ARG A 250 -3.37 33.01 -24.34
CA ARG A 250 -4.24 32.43 -25.37
C ARG A 250 -5.69 32.85 -25.18
N PHE A 251 -6.17 32.87 -23.94
CA PHE A 251 -7.53 33.27 -23.59
C PHE A 251 -7.85 34.71 -23.99
N VAL A 252 -6.96 35.66 -23.71
CA VAL A 252 -7.14 37.09 -24.07
C VAL A 252 -7.29 37.28 -25.58
N ARG A 253 -6.55 36.50 -26.37
CA ARG A 253 -6.51 36.62 -27.83
C ARG A 253 -7.56 35.81 -28.57
N GLU A 254 -8.25 34.90 -27.88
CA GLU A 254 -9.16 33.95 -28.52
C GLU A 254 -10.52 34.58 -28.83
N PRO A 255 -10.93 34.74 -30.11
CA PRO A 255 -12.25 35.28 -30.43
C PRO A 255 -13.39 34.27 -30.23
N VAL A 256 -13.12 32.96 -30.34
CA VAL A 256 -14.17 31.93 -30.37
C VAL A 256 -14.61 31.56 -28.94
N PHE A 257 -15.92 31.72 -28.67
CA PHE A 257 -16.50 31.58 -27.33
C PHE A 257 -16.32 30.20 -26.70
N ASN A 258 -16.47 29.12 -27.48
CA ASN A 258 -16.31 27.75 -27.00
C ASN A 258 -14.86 27.46 -26.54
N VAL A 259 -13.86 27.93 -27.31
CA VAL A 259 -12.43 27.79 -26.97
C VAL A 259 -12.09 28.65 -25.75
N LYS A 260 -12.62 29.87 -25.66
CA LYS A 260 -12.51 30.71 -24.46
C LYS A 260 -13.03 30.03 -23.20
N GLY A 261 -14.22 29.44 -23.26
CA GLY A 261 -14.80 28.69 -22.15
C GLY A 261 -13.93 27.49 -21.75
N ALA A 262 -13.41 26.75 -22.74
CA ALA A 262 -12.51 25.63 -22.53
C ALA A 262 -11.19 26.05 -21.83
N LEU A 263 -10.55 27.13 -22.29
CA LEU A 263 -9.35 27.71 -21.72
C LEU A 263 -9.57 28.17 -20.28
N MET A 264 -10.66 28.89 -20.01
CA MET A 264 -10.99 29.37 -18.66
C MET A 264 -11.19 28.20 -17.70
N ALA A 265 -11.94 27.17 -18.09
CA ALA A 265 -12.16 26.00 -17.26
C ALA A 265 -10.87 25.19 -17.03
N LEU A 266 -9.98 25.09 -18.04
CA LEU A 266 -8.66 24.47 -17.86
C LEU A 266 -7.79 25.27 -16.89
N TRP A 267 -7.80 26.59 -17.01
CA TRP A 267 -7.06 27.48 -16.12
C TRP A 267 -7.50 27.35 -14.66
N GLN A 268 -8.81 27.32 -14.40
CA GLN A 268 -9.33 27.12 -13.04
C GLN A 268 -8.88 25.78 -12.44
N ARG A 269 -8.89 24.70 -13.23
CA ARG A 269 -8.41 23.38 -12.78
C ARG A 269 -6.92 23.37 -12.48
N LEU A 270 -6.09 24.01 -13.30
CA LEU A 270 -4.64 24.08 -13.06
C LEU A 270 -4.29 24.97 -11.88
N LYS A 271 -5.04 26.06 -11.66
CA LYS A 271 -4.86 26.94 -10.51
C LYS A 271 -5.04 26.20 -9.19
N VAL A 272 -5.98 25.24 -9.13
CA VAL A 272 -6.15 24.35 -7.98
C VAL A 272 -4.87 23.56 -7.70
N VAL A 273 -4.26 22.95 -8.72
CA VAL A 273 -3.01 22.19 -8.56
C VAL A 273 -1.85 23.11 -8.11
N MET A 274 -1.77 24.31 -8.68
CA MET A 274 -0.75 25.32 -8.32
C MET A 274 -0.85 25.79 -6.87
N GLY A 275 -2.05 25.88 -6.31
CA GLY A 275 -2.25 26.33 -4.93
C GLY A 275 -1.86 25.30 -3.87
N GLU A 276 -1.79 24.03 -4.25
CA GLU A 276 -1.57 22.90 -3.35
C GLU A 276 -0.09 22.50 -3.24
N VAL A 277 0.69 22.68 -4.32
CA VAL A 277 2.10 22.26 -4.40
C VAL A 277 3.01 23.42 -4.02
N LYS A 278 3.77 23.26 -2.92
CA LYS A 278 4.65 24.30 -2.36
C LYS A 278 6.12 24.15 -2.75
N GLY A 279 6.55 22.93 -3.10
CA GLY A 279 7.95 22.65 -3.41
C GLY A 279 8.14 21.47 -4.35
N PHE A 280 9.34 21.40 -4.96
CA PHE A 280 9.74 20.34 -5.89
C PHE A 280 11.01 19.65 -5.40
N GLY A 281 11.05 18.33 -5.48
CA GLY A 281 12.23 17.58 -5.04
C GLY A 281 12.13 16.05 -5.08
N LEU A 282 10.96 15.50 -5.37
CA LEU A 282 10.81 14.06 -5.53
C LEU A 282 11.25 13.63 -6.93
N ASP A 283 12.20 12.70 -6.99
CA ASP A 283 12.52 11.93 -8.18
C ASP A 283 11.72 10.61 -8.16
N PRO A 284 10.74 10.41 -9.07
CA PRO A 284 9.92 9.21 -9.08
C PRO A 284 10.75 7.92 -9.15
N GLU A 285 11.87 7.92 -9.88
CA GLU A 285 12.69 6.71 -10.06
C GLU A 285 13.20 6.15 -8.71
N ARG A 286 13.45 7.02 -7.73
CA ARG A 286 13.89 6.62 -6.38
C ARG A 286 12.86 5.80 -5.63
N LEU A 287 11.57 5.95 -5.93
CA LEU A 287 10.49 5.22 -5.28
C LEU A 287 10.52 3.72 -5.63
N LEU A 288 11.13 3.35 -6.77
CA LEU A 288 11.26 1.95 -7.18
C LEU A 288 12.20 1.15 -6.27
N TYR A 289 13.03 1.82 -5.47
CA TYR A 289 14.03 1.21 -4.62
C TYR A 289 13.77 1.49 -3.14
N GLY A 290 13.64 0.41 -2.37
CA GLY A 290 13.42 0.49 -0.92
C GLY A 290 11.95 0.68 -0.57
N ARG A 291 11.70 1.36 0.56
CA ARG A 291 10.39 1.42 1.19
C ARG A 291 9.96 2.86 1.36
N TRP A 292 8.84 3.21 0.75
CA TRP A 292 8.35 4.59 0.66
C TRP A 292 6.88 4.68 1.04
N VAL A 293 6.53 5.75 1.73
CA VAL A 293 5.15 6.23 1.89
C VAL A 293 5.05 7.55 1.14
N VAL A 294 4.24 7.58 0.10
CA VAL A 294 3.88 8.79 -0.64
C VAL A 294 2.57 9.28 -0.04
N SER A 295 2.65 10.34 0.74
CA SER A 295 1.49 10.95 1.39
C SER A 295 0.84 11.98 0.48
N PHE A 296 -0.47 11.84 0.34
CA PHE A 296 -1.36 12.81 -0.29
C PHE A 296 -2.12 13.63 0.76
N SER A 297 -1.92 13.35 2.06
CA SER A 297 -2.69 13.98 3.15
C SER A 297 -2.45 15.48 3.26
N GLY A 298 -1.30 15.98 2.81
CA GLY A 298 -0.96 17.40 2.79
C GLY A 298 -1.71 18.19 1.71
N LEU A 299 -2.30 17.52 0.73
CA LEU A 299 -3.09 18.13 -0.33
C LEU A 299 -4.56 18.26 0.11
N GLY A 300 -5.12 19.46 0.06
CA GLY A 300 -6.49 19.76 0.47
C GLY A 300 -7.55 19.36 -0.55
N VAL A 301 -7.20 19.32 -1.85
CA VAL A 301 -8.15 19.09 -2.94
C VAL A 301 -8.02 17.68 -3.54
N GLU A 302 -9.14 16.95 -3.58
CA GLU A 302 -9.19 15.55 -4.02
C GLU A 302 -8.78 15.37 -5.49
N GLU A 303 -9.19 16.26 -6.37
CA GLU A 303 -8.80 16.25 -7.79
C GLU A 303 -7.28 16.39 -7.95
N CYS A 304 -6.64 17.22 -7.11
CA CYS A 304 -5.18 17.37 -7.11
C CYS A 304 -4.48 16.08 -6.69
N LYS A 305 -4.99 15.42 -5.64
CA LYS A 305 -4.46 14.11 -5.21
C LYS A 305 -4.58 13.06 -6.31
N VAL A 306 -5.74 12.98 -6.98
CA VAL A 306 -5.96 12.00 -8.07
C VAL A 306 -5.04 12.29 -9.24
N PHE A 307 -4.91 13.57 -9.62
CA PHE A 307 -4.02 14.01 -10.70
C PHE A 307 -2.56 13.59 -10.43
N LEU A 308 -2.04 13.93 -9.25
CA LEU A 308 -0.66 13.64 -8.89
C LEU A 308 -0.41 12.14 -8.71
N ALA A 309 -1.35 11.40 -8.11
CA ALA A 309 -1.24 9.95 -7.95
C ALA A 309 -1.21 9.24 -9.32
N GLU A 310 -2.15 9.56 -10.21
CA GLU A 310 -2.23 8.96 -11.55
C GLU A 310 -1.00 9.31 -12.40
N LEU A 311 -0.56 10.57 -12.36
CA LEU A 311 0.63 10.99 -13.10
C LEU A 311 1.90 10.32 -12.56
N LEU A 312 2.03 10.22 -11.24
CA LEU A 312 3.14 9.53 -10.59
C LEU A 312 3.17 8.06 -10.99
N LEU A 313 2.03 7.36 -11.00
CA LEU A 313 1.95 5.98 -11.46
C LEU A 313 2.43 5.85 -12.90
N ARG A 314 1.94 6.70 -13.81
CA ARG A 314 2.36 6.68 -15.22
C ARG A 314 3.87 6.87 -15.38
N MET A 315 4.45 7.79 -14.63
CA MET A 315 5.90 8.03 -14.63
C MET A 315 6.68 6.86 -14.04
N LEU A 316 6.28 6.37 -12.86
CA LEU A 316 6.94 5.26 -12.15
C LEU A 316 6.98 4.01 -13.00
N PHE A 317 5.84 3.63 -13.59
CA PHE A 317 5.73 2.38 -14.30
C PHE A 317 6.40 2.40 -15.67
N ARG A 318 6.48 3.57 -16.31
CA ARG A 318 7.29 3.73 -17.52
C ARG A 318 8.76 3.37 -17.26
N GLU A 319 9.31 3.79 -16.14
CA GLU A 319 10.67 3.42 -15.74
C GLU A 319 10.75 1.98 -15.22
N ALA A 320 9.76 1.53 -14.44
CA ALA A 320 9.67 0.16 -13.94
C ALA A 320 9.72 -0.89 -15.06
N LEU A 321 9.04 -0.64 -16.18
CA LEU A 321 9.02 -1.50 -17.35
C LEU A 321 10.40 -1.66 -18.01
N ARG A 322 11.27 -0.64 -17.90
CA ARG A 322 12.65 -0.70 -18.40
C ARG A 322 13.58 -1.49 -17.49
N LEU A 323 13.28 -1.50 -16.18
CA LEU A 323 14.11 -2.08 -15.13
C LEU A 323 13.68 -3.50 -14.74
N ALA A 324 12.64 -4.04 -15.36
CA ALA A 324 12.06 -5.32 -15.01
C ALA A 324 13.05 -6.50 -15.19
N PRO A 325 12.93 -7.58 -14.39
CA PRO A 325 11.90 -7.84 -13.37
C PRO A 325 12.16 -7.08 -12.06
N LEU A 326 11.09 -6.49 -11.50
CA LEU A 326 11.11 -5.84 -10.19
C LEU A 326 10.61 -6.77 -9.09
N ARG A 327 10.87 -6.41 -7.84
CA ARG A 327 10.18 -6.97 -6.66
C ARG A 327 9.46 -5.85 -5.94
N LEU A 328 8.50 -5.24 -6.62
CA LEU A 328 7.80 -4.05 -6.16
C LEU A 328 6.39 -4.40 -5.67
N THR A 329 6.02 -3.91 -4.50
CA THR A 329 4.63 -3.88 -4.04
C THR A 329 4.13 -2.45 -4.00
N LEU A 330 3.11 -2.15 -4.78
CA LEU A 330 2.33 -0.92 -4.70
C LEU A 330 1.13 -1.15 -3.78
N VAL A 331 1.06 -0.40 -2.69
CA VAL A 331 -0.06 -0.40 -1.75
C VAL A 331 -0.89 0.84 -2.01
N VAL A 332 -2.19 0.68 -2.21
CA VAL A 332 -3.13 1.77 -2.47
C VAL A 332 -4.28 1.67 -1.49
N ASP A 333 -4.32 2.57 -0.51
CA ASP A 333 -5.53 2.76 0.30
C ASP A 333 -6.52 3.64 -0.44
N GLU A 334 -7.81 3.50 -0.12
CA GLU A 334 -8.90 4.14 -0.84
C GLU A 334 -8.81 3.99 -2.37
N ALA A 335 -8.47 2.77 -2.80
CA ALA A 335 -8.16 2.43 -4.18
C ALA A 335 -9.32 2.69 -5.15
N HIS A 336 -10.56 2.84 -4.67
CA HIS A 336 -11.69 3.30 -5.49
C HIS A 336 -11.43 4.65 -6.18
N ARG A 337 -10.56 5.50 -5.61
CA ARG A 337 -10.11 6.77 -6.22
C ARG A 337 -9.32 6.56 -7.51
N LEU A 338 -8.56 5.47 -7.59
CA LEU A 338 -7.69 5.15 -8.72
C LEU A 338 -8.20 3.97 -9.57
N LEU A 339 -9.11 3.15 -9.05
CA LEU A 339 -9.63 1.94 -9.72
C LEU A 339 -11.10 2.06 -10.11
N GLY A 340 -11.87 2.94 -9.44
CA GLY A 340 -13.33 2.90 -9.41
C GLY A 340 -14.03 3.52 -10.62
N HIS A 341 -15.36 3.40 -10.65
CA HIS A 341 -16.21 3.86 -11.75
C HIS A 341 -16.18 5.38 -11.93
N GLY A 342 -15.98 5.79 -13.16
CA GLY A 342 -16.88 6.74 -13.81
C GLY A 342 -17.44 5.95 -14.96
N ASP A 343 -18.70 6.18 -15.31
CA ASP A 343 -19.42 5.37 -16.29
C ASP A 343 -18.49 4.90 -17.41
N ILE A 344 -18.40 3.59 -17.62
CA ILE A 344 -17.47 2.98 -18.58
C ILE A 344 -17.72 3.54 -20.01
N GLY A 345 -18.91 4.10 -20.25
CA GLY A 345 -19.26 4.86 -21.45
C GLY A 345 -18.91 6.36 -21.44
N GLN A 346 -18.61 6.97 -20.29
CA GLN A 346 -18.25 8.40 -20.15
C GLN A 346 -16.77 8.64 -19.83
N ARG A 347 -16.06 7.68 -19.23
CA ARG A 347 -14.61 7.81 -18.98
C ARG A 347 -13.81 7.52 -20.25
N ARG A 348 -13.28 8.58 -20.84
CA ARG A 348 -12.40 8.51 -22.03
C ARG A 348 -11.04 7.87 -21.76
N VAL A 349 -10.59 7.83 -20.50
CA VAL A 349 -9.27 7.32 -20.10
C VAL A 349 -9.44 6.24 -19.05
N GLU A 350 -8.88 5.06 -19.31
CA GLU A 350 -8.76 4.00 -18.31
C GLU A 350 -7.70 4.38 -17.27
N PRO A 351 -7.99 4.27 -15.96
CA PRO A 351 -6.99 4.50 -14.93
C PRO A 351 -5.77 3.60 -15.11
N PHE A 352 -4.58 4.17 -14.99
CA PHE A 352 -3.35 3.48 -15.38
C PHE A 352 -3.12 2.22 -14.56
N ILE A 353 -3.51 2.21 -13.28
CA ILE A 353 -3.38 1.04 -12.40
C ILE A 353 -4.15 -0.20 -12.91
N ASN A 354 -5.26 -0.04 -13.65
CA ASN A 354 -5.97 -1.17 -14.25
C ASN A 354 -5.15 -1.80 -15.38
N ARG A 355 -4.49 -0.98 -16.20
CA ARG A 355 -3.52 -1.45 -17.19
C ARG A 355 -2.32 -2.13 -16.51
N VAL A 356 -1.84 -1.56 -15.40
CA VAL A 356 -0.75 -2.14 -14.62
C VAL A 356 -1.10 -3.56 -14.17
N MET A 357 -2.28 -3.74 -13.62
CA MET A 357 -2.71 -5.05 -13.13
C MET A 357 -2.85 -6.11 -14.23
N ARG A 358 -3.22 -5.72 -15.45
CA ARG A 358 -3.32 -6.66 -16.59
C ARG A 358 -1.95 -7.05 -17.15
N GLU A 359 -1.05 -6.07 -17.30
CA GLU A 359 0.18 -6.24 -18.06
C GLU A 359 1.41 -6.45 -17.19
N VAL A 360 1.44 -5.94 -15.96
CA VAL A 360 2.69 -5.69 -15.22
C VAL A 360 3.02 -6.77 -14.21
N ARG A 361 2.10 -7.72 -14.04
CA ARG A 361 2.34 -8.97 -13.32
C ARG A 361 3.58 -9.72 -13.82
N LYS A 362 3.86 -9.73 -15.14
CA LYS A 362 5.09 -10.32 -15.72
C LYS A 362 6.37 -9.57 -15.33
N TYR A 363 6.26 -8.32 -14.89
CA TYR A 363 7.38 -7.48 -14.50
C TYR A 363 7.62 -7.49 -12.99
N GLY A 364 6.96 -8.38 -12.25
CA GLY A 364 7.19 -8.60 -10.82
C GLY A 364 6.60 -7.52 -9.91
N VAL A 365 5.56 -6.82 -10.39
CA VAL A 365 4.82 -5.85 -9.58
C VAL A 365 3.58 -6.47 -8.97
N GLN A 366 3.46 -6.32 -7.65
CA GLN A 366 2.29 -6.66 -6.86
C GLN A 366 1.49 -5.41 -6.52
N VAL A 367 0.16 -5.49 -6.58
CA VAL A 367 -0.74 -4.41 -6.14
C VAL A 367 -1.52 -4.92 -4.93
N VAL A 368 -1.52 -4.15 -3.84
CA VAL A 368 -2.31 -4.39 -2.63
C VAL A 368 -3.24 -3.20 -2.47
N ALA A 369 -4.53 -3.41 -2.70
CA ALA A 369 -5.53 -2.33 -2.74
C ALA A 369 -6.57 -2.50 -1.64
N ALA A 370 -7.08 -1.40 -1.09
CA ALA A 370 -8.25 -1.41 -0.21
C ALA A 370 -9.36 -0.49 -0.75
N SER A 371 -10.61 -0.94 -0.68
CA SER A 371 -11.79 -0.18 -1.14
C SER A 371 -12.95 -0.37 -0.16
N GLN A 372 -13.85 0.61 -0.08
CA GLN A 372 -15.01 0.54 0.81
C GLN A 372 -16.15 -0.33 0.24
N ARG A 373 -16.33 -0.31 -1.08
CA ARG A 373 -17.41 -1.03 -1.76
C ARG A 373 -16.85 -1.89 -2.87
N LEU A 374 -17.47 -3.05 -3.05
CA LEU A 374 -17.14 -3.97 -4.15
C LEU A 374 -17.70 -3.43 -5.46
N SER A 375 -18.91 -2.85 -5.37
CA SER A 375 -19.68 -2.25 -6.46
C SER A 375 -19.02 -1.03 -7.08
N ASP A 376 -18.13 -0.36 -6.35
CA ASP A 376 -17.37 0.78 -6.89
C ASP A 376 -16.29 0.35 -7.89
N LEU A 377 -16.00 -0.96 -8.00
CA LEU A 377 -14.97 -1.50 -8.89
C LEU A 377 -15.57 -2.35 -10.03
N PRO A 378 -15.13 -2.16 -11.29
CA PRO A 378 -15.65 -2.91 -12.43
C PRO A 378 -15.19 -4.37 -12.41
N ASP A 379 -15.98 -5.29 -12.97
CA ASP A 379 -15.65 -6.72 -13.01
C ASP A 379 -14.31 -7.01 -13.69
N SER A 380 -14.01 -6.26 -14.75
CA SER A 380 -12.73 -6.36 -15.47
C SER A 380 -11.52 -5.96 -14.62
N CYS A 381 -11.71 -5.12 -13.59
CA CYS A 381 -10.69 -4.80 -12.58
C CYS A 381 -10.63 -5.92 -11.53
N LEU A 382 -11.79 -6.34 -11.00
CA LEU A 382 -11.89 -7.40 -9.98
C LEU A 382 -11.28 -8.73 -10.44
N ALA A 383 -11.37 -9.05 -11.73
CA ALA A 383 -10.75 -10.22 -12.34
C ALA A 383 -9.22 -10.25 -12.21
N ASN A 384 -8.56 -9.10 -12.08
CA ASN A 384 -7.11 -9.02 -11.98
C ASN A 384 -6.61 -9.21 -10.54
N PHE A 385 -7.47 -9.38 -9.55
CA PHE A 385 -7.05 -9.68 -8.18
C PHE A 385 -7.04 -11.19 -7.93
N GLY A 386 -5.85 -11.71 -7.62
CA GLY A 386 -5.65 -13.11 -7.26
C GLY A 386 -6.14 -13.45 -5.85
N ARG A 387 -6.25 -12.44 -4.98
CA ARG A 387 -6.85 -12.52 -3.64
C ARG A 387 -7.85 -11.39 -3.46
N LEU A 388 -9.06 -11.70 -3.01
CA LEU A 388 -10.10 -10.70 -2.77
C LEU A 388 -10.70 -10.97 -1.40
N ILE A 389 -10.25 -10.20 -0.41
CA ILE A 389 -10.69 -10.31 0.97
C ILE A 389 -11.95 -9.49 1.17
N VAL A 390 -13.04 -10.16 1.47
CA VAL A 390 -14.33 -9.57 1.84
C VAL A 390 -14.41 -9.47 3.35
N MET A 391 -14.65 -8.25 3.84
CA MET A 391 -14.77 -7.90 5.26
C MET A 391 -16.18 -7.37 5.55
N GLY A 392 -16.50 -7.17 6.83
CA GLY A 392 -17.83 -6.74 7.27
C GLY A 392 -18.28 -5.33 6.83
N ASN A 393 -19.47 -4.92 7.30
CA ASN A 393 -20.12 -3.63 7.02
C ASN A 393 -20.36 -3.32 5.52
N LEU A 394 -20.64 -4.34 4.70
CA LEU A 394 -20.91 -4.15 3.28
C LEU A 394 -22.24 -3.44 3.03
N SER A 395 -22.33 -2.76 1.89
CA SER A 395 -23.60 -2.16 1.44
C SER A 395 -24.59 -3.24 0.97
N PRO A 396 -25.91 -2.98 0.97
CA PRO A 396 -26.91 -3.91 0.43
C PRO A 396 -26.60 -4.35 -1.01
N VAL A 397 -26.12 -3.42 -1.84
CA VAL A 397 -25.73 -3.69 -3.24
C VAL A 397 -24.57 -4.69 -3.31
N ASP A 398 -23.57 -4.54 -2.44
CA ASP A 398 -22.43 -5.46 -2.38
C ASP A 398 -22.87 -6.85 -1.86
N LEU A 399 -23.78 -6.89 -0.89
CA LEU A 399 -24.36 -8.14 -0.38
C LEU A 399 -25.17 -8.86 -1.44
N ASP A 400 -25.97 -8.14 -2.23
CA ASP A 400 -26.73 -8.72 -3.34
C ASP A 400 -25.80 -9.21 -4.45
N ARG A 401 -24.73 -8.47 -4.75
CA ARG A 401 -23.68 -8.93 -5.68
C ARG A 401 -23.02 -10.23 -5.22
N LEU A 402 -22.71 -10.35 -3.92
CA LEU A 402 -22.22 -11.60 -3.34
C LEU A 402 -23.27 -12.72 -3.41
N GLY A 403 -24.55 -12.39 -3.16
CA GLY A 403 -25.66 -13.33 -3.29
C GLY A 403 -25.81 -13.88 -4.71
N GLY A 404 -25.56 -13.06 -5.73
CA GLY A 404 -25.52 -13.47 -7.14
C GLY A 404 -24.37 -14.44 -7.46
N LEU A 405 -23.27 -14.41 -6.69
CA LEU A 405 -22.18 -15.39 -6.79
C LEU A 405 -22.47 -16.66 -5.98
N GLY A 406 -23.20 -16.52 -4.87
CA GLY A 406 -23.65 -17.63 -4.02
C GLY A 406 -24.44 -17.12 -2.82
N TRP A 407 -25.63 -17.68 -2.60
CA TRP A 407 -26.52 -17.28 -1.49
C TRP A 407 -25.83 -17.42 -0.12
N HIS A 408 -24.97 -18.43 0.05
CA HIS A 408 -24.21 -18.66 1.28
C HIS A 408 -23.18 -17.56 1.54
N LEU A 409 -22.59 -16.97 0.49
CA LEU A 409 -21.60 -15.89 0.62
C LEU A 409 -22.23 -14.64 1.19
N LYS A 410 -23.46 -14.30 0.77
CA LYS A 410 -24.24 -13.21 1.35
C LYS A 410 -24.47 -13.43 2.84
N LEU A 411 -24.94 -14.62 3.23
CA LEU A 411 -25.19 -14.94 4.64
C LEU A 411 -23.92 -14.92 5.50
N VAL A 412 -22.80 -15.39 4.97
CA VAL A 412 -21.51 -15.32 5.68
C VAL A 412 -21.08 -13.87 5.84
N ALA A 413 -21.18 -13.06 4.77
CA ALA A 413 -20.79 -11.66 4.78
C ALA A 413 -21.61 -10.82 5.78
N GLU A 414 -22.90 -11.08 5.91
CA GLU A 414 -23.79 -10.45 6.91
C GLU A 414 -23.39 -10.78 8.37
N ARG A 415 -22.69 -11.89 8.60
CA ARG A 415 -22.26 -12.35 9.93
C ARG A 415 -20.83 -11.94 10.30
N LEU A 416 -20.10 -11.26 9.41
CA LEU A 416 -18.72 -10.85 9.65
C LEU A 416 -18.65 -9.78 10.74
N GLY A 417 -17.82 -10.01 11.75
CA GLY A 417 -17.46 -9.00 12.74
C GLY A 417 -16.38 -8.03 12.25
N VAL A 418 -16.08 -7.02 13.06
CA VAL A 418 -14.96 -6.10 12.80
C VAL A 418 -13.64 -6.87 12.79
N GLY A 419 -12.82 -6.61 11.77
CA GLY A 419 -11.53 -7.27 11.57
C GLY A 419 -11.64 -8.71 11.09
N GLU A 420 -12.83 -9.20 10.77
CA GLU A 420 -13.03 -10.51 10.15
C GLU A 420 -13.22 -10.40 8.65
N GLY A 421 -12.82 -11.45 7.96
CA GLY A 421 -13.07 -11.58 6.53
C GLY A 421 -12.85 -12.99 6.02
N PHE A 422 -13.20 -13.19 4.76
CA PHE A 422 -12.93 -14.40 4.00
C PHE A 422 -12.39 -14.02 2.62
N ASP A 423 -11.72 -14.96 1.96
CA ASP A 423 -11.20 -14.75 0.61
C ASP A 423 -12.17 -15.29 -0.44
N LEU A 424 -12.71 -14.40 -1.27
CA LEU A 424 -13.64 -14.72 -2.36
C LEU A 424 -12.95 -15.51 -3.49
N ARG A 425 -11.61 -15.58 -3.50
CA ARG A 425 -10.81 -16.34 -4.46
C ARG A 425 -10.28 -17.66 -3.91
N GLU A 426 -10.70 -18.06 -2.71
CA GLU A 426 -10.25 -19.32 -2.12
C GLU A 426 -10.84 -20.53 -2.89
N PRO A 427 -10.03 -21.55 -3.22
CA PRO A 427 -10.54 -22.78 -3.81
C PRO A 427 -11.55 -23.48 -2.89
N GLY A 428 -12.63 -24.02 -3.46
CA GLY A 428 -13.66 -24.72 -2.68
C GLY A 428 -14.66 -23.80 -1.97
N LEU A 429 -14.71 -22.51 -2.31
CA LEU A 429 -15.63 -21.53 -1.74
C LEU A 429 -17.13 -21.92 -1.90
N ALA A 430 -17.46 -22.72 -2.91
CA ALA A 430 -18.81 -23.25 -3.11
C ALA A 430 -19.24 -24.23 -2.00
N GLU A 431 -18.29 -24.94 -1.41
CA GLU A 431 -18.54 -25.97 -0.39
C GLU A 431 -18.25 -25.45 1.02
N ARG A 432 -17.22 -24.60 1.15
CA ARG A 432 -16.74 -24.14 2.45
C ARG A 432 -16.23 -22.71 2.40
N VAL A 433 -16.66 -21.88 3.36
CA VAL A 433 -16.15 -20.52 3.56
C VAL A 433 -15.37 -20.45 4.87
N VAL A 434 -14.09 -20.15 4.77
CA VAL A 434 -13.20 -20.00 5.93
C VAL A 434 -13.13 -18.53 6.32
N VAL A 435 -13.62 -18.21 7.52
CA VAL A 435 -13.57 -16.87 8.08
C VAL A 435 -12.41 -16.77 9.07
N PHE A 436 -11.58 -15.76 8.86
CA PHE A 436 -10.45 -15.45 9.73
C PHE A 436 -10.55 -14.03 10.27
N ARG A 437 -9.94 -13.81 11.43
CA ARG A 437 -9.82 -12.51 12.08
C ARG A 437 -8.40 -12.01 11.99
N PHE A 438 -8.23 -10.80 11.48
CA PHE A 438 -6.95 -10.11 11.45
C PHE A 438 -6.48 -9.78 12.88
N ASN A 439 -5.17 -9.84 13.10
CA ASN A 439 -4.58 -9.41 14.35
C ASN A 439 -4.76 -7.90 14.56
N LEU A 440 -4.54 -7.39 15.78
CA LEU A 440 -4.41 -5.94 15.96
C LEU A 440 -2.98 -5.51 15.61
N HIS A 441 -2.81 -4.52 14.73
CA HIS A 441 -1.51 -3.96 14.40
C HIS A 441 -0.82 -3.35 15.65
N ARG A 442 0.51 -3.44 15.74
CA ARG A 442 1.29 -3.00 16.93
C ARG A 442 1.11 -1.52 17.25
N ALA A 443 1.14 -0.66 16.23
CA ALA A 443 0.89 0.77 16.41
C ALA A 443 -0.49 1.09 17.01
N LEU A 444 -1.49 0.22 16.82
CA LEU A 444 -2.80 0.35 17.48
C LEU A 444 -2.79 -0.17 18.92
N ARG A 445 -1.87 -1.09 19.27
CA ARG A 445 -1.72 -1.64 20.63
C ARG A 445 -1.02 -0.68 21.60
N GLU A 446 -0.07 0.08 21.10
CA GLU A 446 0.70 1.04 21.92
C GLU A 446 -0.01 2.39 22.07
N GLY A 447 -1.23 2.49 21.54
CA GLY A 447 -1.89 3.75 21.25
C GLY A 447 -1.14 4.41 20.10
N LEU A 448 -1.83 4.68 18.99
CA LEU A 448 -1.31 5.68 18.06
C LEU A 448 -0.99 6.90 18.93
N PRO A 449 0.24 7.46 18.91
CA PRO A 449 0.44 8.77 19.49
C PRO A 449 -0.62 9.63 18.82
N ALA A 450 -1.62 10.05 19.61
CA ALA A 450 -2.76 10.81 19.14
C ALA A 450 -2.21 11.82 18.16
N ALA A 451 -2.64 11.74 16.89
CA ALA A 451 -2.14 12.57 15.81
C ALA A 451 -1.96 13.96 16.39
N ARG A 452 -0.71 14.32 16.69
CA ARG A 452 -0.45 15.55 17.41
C ARG A 452 -0.83 16.60 16.38
N GLY A 453 -2.02 17.16 16.55
CA GLY A 453 -2.39 18.49 16.09
C GLY A 453 -1.52 19.57 16.74
N GLY A 454 -0.28 19.24 17.09
CA GLY A 454 0.79 20.18 17.30
C GLY A 454 1.40 20.38 15.93
N ARG A 455 1.18 21.56 15.37
CA ARG A 455 2.19 22.25 14.59
C ARG A 455 3.51 22.12 15.35
N GLN A 456 4.29 21.08 15.09
CA GLN A 456 5.72 21.17 15.30
C GLN A 456 6.15 22.15 14.23
N GLY A 457 6.34 23.38 14.68
CA GLY A 457 6.87 24.43 13.84
C GLY A 457 8.11 23.89 13.16
N TYR A 458 8.01 23.72 11.84
CA TYR A 458 9.06 24.24 11.00
C TYR A 458 9.40 25.61 11.58
N THR A 459 10.67 25.80 11.93
CA THR A 459 11.23 27.10 12.24
C THR A 459 10.98 28.00 11.05
N SER A 460 9.78 28.58 10.99
CA SER A 460 9.47 29.71 10.15
C SER A 460 10.30 30.84 10.74
N CYS A 461 11.43 31.14 10.10
CA CYS A 461 12.05 32.43 10.25
C CYS A 461 10.98 33.45 9.83
N ARG A 462 10.30 34.06 10.80
CA ARG A 462 9.52 35.27 10.58
C ARG A 462 10.51 36.34 10.15
N VAL A 463 10.57 36.63 8.85
CA VAL A 463 11.11 37.89 8.35
C VAL A 463 9.92 38.81 8.20
N GLY A 464 9.92 39.89 8.99
CA GLY A 464 8.85 40.87 9.02
C GLY A 464 8.68 41.54 7.66
N VAL A 465 7.42 41.75 7.28
CA VAL A 465 7.05 42.59 6.15
C VAL A 465 7.34 44.03 6.51
N ALA A 466 8.24 44.66 5.77
CA ALA A 466 8.40 46.09 5.73
C ALA A 466 8.55 46.52 4.26
N GLY A 467 7.64 47.39 3.82
CA GLY A 467 7.83 48.39 2.76
C GLY A 467 8.24 47.91 1.36
N GLY A 468 7.40 48.22 0.37
CA GLY A 468 7.59 47.89 -1.04
C GLY A 468 8.94 48.24 -1.67
N GLU A 469 9.36 47.39 -2.60
CA GLU A 469 9.63 47.70 -4.01
C GLU A 469 9.80 46.37 -4.78
N LEU A 470 9.28 46.28 -6.01
CA LEU A 470 9.37 45.07 -6.85
C LEU A 470 10.83 44.76 -7.20
N THR A 471 11.45 43.85 -6.45
CA THR A 471 12.61 43.07 -6.90
C THR A 471 12.27 41.59 -6.73
N ALA A 472 12.56 40.77 -7.74
CA ALA A 472 12.16 39.36 -7.76
C ALA A 472 12.91 38.57 -6.68
N GLU A 473 12.29 38.38 -5.52
CA GLU A 473 12.84 37.53 -4.46
C GLU A 473 12.84 36.06 -4.89
N LEU A 474 14.03 35.44 -4.89
CA LEU A 474 14.22 34.02 -5.15
C LEU A 474 13.62 33.19 -4.00
N SER A 475 12.82 32.17 -4.35
CA SER A 475 12.21 31.24 -3.39
C SER A 475 13.28 30.43 -2.63
N VAL A 476 12.90 29.79 -1.52
CA VAL A 476 13.81 28.90 -0.75
C VAL A 476 14.34 27.76 -1.62
N ASP A 477 13.50 27.22 -2.50
CA ASP A 477 13.88 26.19 -3.46
C ASP A 477 14.82 26.72 -4.55
N ASP A 478 14.59 27.94 -5.04
CA ASP A 478 15.51 28.60 -5.97
C ASP A 478 16.90 28.80 -5.35
N ARG A 479 16.98 29.16 -4.06
CA ARG A 479 18.27 29.29 -3.35
C ARG A 479 19.01 27.94 -3.24
N ARG A 480 18.30 26.86 -2.91
CA ARG A 480 18.88 25.50 -2.86
C ARG A 480 19.35 25.03 -4.23
N LEU A 481 18.56 25.26 -5.27
CA LEU A 481 18.93 24.95 -6.65
C LEU A 481 20.14 25.79 -7.09
N LEU A 482 20.20 27.06 -6.70
CA LEU A 482 21.31 27.95 -6.99
C LEU A 482 22.62 27.51 -6.30
N GLU A 483 22.56 27.05 -5.05
CA GLU A 483 23.69 26.45 -4.34
C GLU A 483 24.17 25.16 -5.02
N ARG A 484 23.24 24.32 -5.47
CA ARG A 484 23.55 23.10 -6.21
C ARG A 484 24.18 23.40 -7.58
N LEU A 485 23.65 24.39 -8.30
CA LEU A 485 24.22 24.87 -9.58
C LEU A 485 25.61 25.48 -9.40
N ARG A 486 25.89 26.13 -8.27
CA ARG A 486 27.23 26.67 -7.95
C ARG A 486 28.25 25.60 -7.60
N SER A 487 27.81 24.47 -7.06
CA SER A 487 28.69 23.37 -6.64
C SER A 487 28.91 22.31 -7.71
N ASP A 488 28.02 22.21 -8.71
CA ASP A 488 28.14 21.24 -9.82
C ASP A 488 28.49 21.93 -11.15
N GLU A 489 29.77 21.88 -11.52
CA GLU A 489 30.31 22.50 -12.74
C GLU A 489 29.70 21.90 -14.03
N VAL A 490 29.32 20.62 -14.01
CA VAL A 490 28.71 19.94 -15.16
C VAL A 490 27.29 20.43 -15.35
N LEU A 491 26.53 20.56 -14.26
CA LEU A 491 25.16 21.07 -14.27
C LEU A 491 25.13 22.56 -14.67
N LEU A 492 26.09 23.36 -14.20
CA LEU A 492 26.24 24.76 -14.56
C LEU A 492 26.54 24.93 -16.06
N LYS A 493 27.52 24.18 -16.60
CA LYS A 493 27.83 24.17 -18.04
C LYS A 493 26.62 23.73 -18.88
N ALA A 494 25.86 22.76 -18.38
CA ALA A 494 24.63 22.35 -19.03
C ALA A 494 23.58 23.47 -19.04
N LEU A 495 23.47 24.28 -17.97
CA LEU A 495 22.48 25.34 -17.86
C LEU A 495 22.81 26.47 -18.84
N TRP A 496 24.08 26.85 -18.94
CA TRP A 496 24.57 27.83 -19.93
C TRP A 496 24.39 27.32 -21.36
N ALA A 497 24.72 26.06 -21.65
CA ALA A 497 24.48 25.49 -22.97
C ALA A 497 22.98 25.45 -23.32
N ALA A 498 22.11 25.18 -22.35
CA ALA A 498 20.66 25.21 -22.52
C ALA A 498 20.11 26.63 -22.79
N MET A 499 20.74 27.67 -22.24
CA MET A 499 20.44 29.08 -22.57
C MET A 499 20.68 29.39 -24.05
N GLU A 500 21.71 28.78 -24.63
CA GLU A 500 22.11 28.92 -26.04
C GLU A 500 21.41 27.92 -26.97
N GLY A 501 20.45 27.15 -26.45
CA GLY A 501 19.71 26.14 -27.21
C GLY A 501 20.45 24.84 -27.50
N ARG A 502 21.62 24.63 -26.89
CA ARG A 502 22.51 23.49 -27.13
C ARG A 502 22.34 22.40 -26.07
N ARG A 503 22.44 21.14 -26.49
CA ARG A 503 22.39 19.96 -25.61
C ARG A 503 23.81 19.48 -25.27
N VAL A 504 24.11 19.35 -23.98
CA VAL A 504 25.39 18.84 -23.49
C VAL A 504 25.20 17.83 -22.34
N LYS A 505 26.31 17.22 -21.90
CA LYS A 505 26.35 16.31 -20.74
C LYS A 505 25.83 17.06 -19.50
N GLY A 506 24.79 16.51 -18.85
CA GLY A 506 24.09 17.16 -17.73
C GLY A 506 22.66 17.63 -18.05
N PHE A 507 22.25 17.65 -19.33
CA PHE A 507 20.88 18.04 -19.72
C PHE A 507 19.78 17.18 -19.10
N ALA A 508 20.02 15.87 -18.94
CA ALA A 508 19.06 14.97 -18.28
C ALA A 508 18.77 15.41 -16.84
N GLU A 509 19.79 15.89 -16.13
CA GLU A 509 19.66 16.36 -14.76
C GLU A 509 18.99 17.75 -14.70
N LEU A 510 19.27 18.66 -15.65
CA LEU A 510 18.53 19.92 -15.76
C LEU A 510 17.04 19.72 -16.04
N ARG A 511 16.72 18.74 -16.89
CA ARG A 511 15.34 18.35 -17.19
C ARG A 511 14.65 17.77 -15.95
N ARG A 512 15.35 16.94 -15.18
CA ARG A 512 14.86 16.42 -13.89
C ARG A 512 14.58 17.55 -12.90
N LEU A 513 15.47 18.53 -12.80
CA LEU A 513 15.32 19.70 -11.93
C LEU A 513 14.31 20.75 -12.43
N GLY A 514 13.71 20.56 -13.60
CA GLY A 514 12.75 21.51 -14.17
C GLY A 514 13.37 22.83 -14.61
N LEU A 515 14.66 22.82 -14.96
CA LEU A 515 15.41 24.01 -15.38
C LEU A 515 15.54 24.16 -16.91
N ALA A 516 15.41 23.05 -17.64
CA ALA A 516 15.38 23.06 -19.11
C ALA A 516 14.49 21.93 -19.68
N LYS A 517 13.97 22.12 -20.89
CA LYS A 517 13.17 21.14 -21.63
C LYS A 517 13.59 21.10 -23.11
N GLU A 518 13.29 20.00 -23.77
CA GLU A 518 13.49 19.84 -25.21
C GLU A 518 12.18 20.18 -25.94
N VAL A 519 12.24 21.12 -26.87
CA VAL A 519 11.12 21.60 -27.67
C VAL A 519 11.53 21.55 -29.14
N ALA A 520 10.85 20.71 -29.94
CA ALA A 520 11.07 20.57 -31.38
C ALA A 520 12.55 20.35 -31.78
N GLY A 521 13.28 19.53 -31.03
CA GLY A 521 14.70 19.22 -31.29
C GLY A 521 15.71 20.28 -30.81
N SER A 522 15.23 21.36 -30.18
CA SER A 522 16.06 22.39 -29.53
C SER A 522 15.90 22.37 -28.00
N VAL A 523 16.89 22.85 -27.26
CA VAL A 523 16.80 22.98 -25.80
C VAL A 523 16.27 24.37 -25.44
N ARG A 524 15.39 24.47 -24.45
CA ARG A 524 14.90 25.75 -23.92
C ARG A 524 14.94 25.75 -22.39
N LEU A 525 15.36 26.87 -21.79
CA LEU A 525 15.28 27.07 -20.35
C LEU A 525 13.82 27.27 -19.91
N THR A 526 13.50 26.79 -18.72
CA THR A 526 12.23 27.13 -18.05
C THR A 526 12.31 28.53 -17.47
N ARG A 527 11.20 29.18 -17.13
CA ARG A 527 11.25 30.45 -16.38
C ARG A 527 12.02 30.36 -15.06
N GLN A 528 12.03 29.20 -14.43
CA GLN A 528 12.86 28.96 -13.25
C GLN A 528 14.34 28.88 -13.63
N GLY A 529 14.69 28.17 -14.71
CA GLY A 529 16.02 28.17 -15.31
C GLY A 529 16.49 29.58 -15.69
N GLU A 530 15.66 30.37 -16.35
CA GLU A 530 15.94 31.77 -16.70
C GLU A 530 16.12 32.65 -15.46
N ARG A 531 15.29 32.48 -14.42
CA ARG A 531 15.43 33.18 -13.13
C ARG A 531 16.75 32.81 -12.44
N LEU A 532 17.12 31.52 -12.41
CA LEU A 532 18.37 31.06 -11.83
C LEU A 532 19.58 31.52 -12.64
N VAL A 533 19.51 31.53 -13.97
CA VAL A 533 20.55 32.11 -14.84
C VAL A 533 20.71 33.61 -14.55
N LYS A 534 19.61 34.36 -14.45
CA LYS A 534 19.65 35.78 -14.06
C LYS A 534 20.24 35.98 -12.65
N ALA A 535 19.92 35.10 -11.71
CA ALA A 535 20.47 35.14 -10.35
C ALA A 535 21.95 34.71 -10.27
N LEU A 536 22.39 33.81 -11.14
CA LEU A 536 23.80 33.46 -11.33
C LEU A 536 24.58 34.59 -12.03
N GLY A 537 23.88 35.42 -12.83
CA GLY A 537 24.40 36.58 -13.57
C GLY A 537 24.23 37.95 -12.90
N LEU A 538 23.71 38.06 -11.67
CA LEU A 538 23.66 39.31 -10.90
C LEU A 538 24.87 39.48 -9.96
N LYS A 539 26.05 39.15 -10.48
CA LYS A 539 27.35 39.64 -9.99
C LYS A 539 28.27 39.90 -11.18
N GLY A 540 28.04 41.01 -11.86
CA GLY A 540 28.91 41.46 -12.95
C GLY A 540 28.13 42.35 -13.91
N GLY A 541 28.28 43.65 -13.75
CA GLY A 541 27.66 44.65 -14.61
C GLY A 541 27.94 44.36 -16.08
N VAL A 542 26.89 44.38 -16.89
CA VAL A 542 27.02 44.69 -18.31
C VAL A 542 27.30 46.19 -18.37
N GLU A 543 28.58 46.55 -18.31
CA GLU A 543 29.00 47.86 -18.80
C GLU A 543 28.74 47.91 -20.30
N ALA A 544 28.17 49.04 -20.69
CA ALA A 544 27.87 49.39 -22.07
C ALA A 544 29.13 49.35 -22.94
N GLY A 545 29.12 48.51 -23.97
CA GLY A 545 30.07 48.54 -25.07
C GLY A 545 29.32 48.67 -26.40
N ARG A 546 29.15 49.90 -26.88
CA ARG A 546 28.64 50.24 -28.20
C ARG A 546 29.77 50.12 -29.24
N ARG A 547 29.43 49.56 -30.41
CA ARG A 547 30.12 49.58 -31.74
C ARG A 547 31.37 48.68 -31.85
N VAL A 548 31.58 47.94 -32.95
CA VAL A 548 31.29 48.21 -34.38
C VAL A 548 30.14 47.41 -34.95
#